data_AF-A0A382SLE6-F1
#
_entry.id   AF-A0A382SLE6-F1
#
_cell.length_a   1.000
_cell.length_b   1.000
_cell.length_c   1.000
_cell.angle_alpha   90.00
_cell.angle_beta   90.00
_cell.angle_gamma   90.00
#
_symmetry.space_group_name_H-M   'P 1'
#
loop_
_entity.id
_entity.type
_entity.pdbx_description
1 polymer ?
#
loop_
_entity_poly.entity_id
_entity_poly.type
_entity_poly.pdbx_seq_one_letter_code
_entity_poly.pdbx_strand_id
1 'polypeptide(L)'
;MIIVDTHCHTGTNKYEPIESLIFHMEQAHVSKAVLIQHAGNTNNSYHVQCLHSHPNRFASAMIVEASDTGEKIGFWAEQGIVGIRLHADSRSKTIDPLAHWRAADKLNLVVSVPCSIPTLLGDEFSQVLKTFPDLTIVIEHLGGANHIMKPPYQDFKSMLALSRYPNLLIKLPGFGEFC
;
A
#
# COMPACT_ATOMS: atom_id res chain seq x y z
N MET A 1 -21.02 9.98 10.68
CA MET A 1 -19.75 9.23 10.89
C MET A 1 -19.14 8.97 9.52
N ILE A 2 -17.85 9.22 9.32
CA ILE A 2 -17.16 8.90 8.06
C ILE A 2 -16.56 7.50 8.22
N ILE A 3 -16.96 6.56 7.35
CA ILE A 3 -16.36 5.22 7.27
C ILE A 3 -15.45 5.19 6.05
N VAL A 4 -14.24 4.66 6.21
CA VAL A 4 -13.23 4.58 5.15
C VAL A 4 -12.81 3.14 4.94
N ASP A 5 -12.97 2.62 3.73
CA ASP A 5 -12.30 1.39 3.31
C ASP A 5 -10.87 1.72 2.89
N THR A 6 -9.89 1.14 3.55
CA THR A 6 -8.47 1.50 3.34
C THR A 6 -7.77 0.60 2.33
N HIS A 7 -8.46 -0.35 1.71
CA HIS A 7 -7.85 -1.25 0.74
C HIS A 7 -8.85 -1.80 -0.28
N CYS A 8 -8.97 -1.14 -1.43
CA CYS A 8 -9.77 -1.63 -2.56
C CYS A 8 -8.92 -1.74 -3.82
N HIS A 9 -9.28 -2.67 -4.71
CA HIS A 9 -8.77 -2.70 -6.08
C HIS A 9 -9.91 -2.41 -7.05
N THR A 10 -9.61 -1.67 -8.10
CA THR A 10 -10.53 -1.41 -9.21
C THR A 10 -9.73 -1.23 -10.49
N GLY A 11 -10.33 -1.58 -11.64
CA GLY A 11 -9.63 -1.53 -12.91
C GLY A 11 -10.49 -1.94 -14.08
N THR A 12 -9.88 -2.00 -15.26
CA THR A 12 -10.52 -2.44 -16.51
C THR A 12 -9.93 -3.74 -17.07
N ASN A 13 -9.01 -4.36 -16.33
CA ASN A 13 -8.25 -5.55 -16.78
C ASN A 13 -8.41 -6.76 -15.86
N LYS A 14 -8.10 -6.63 -14.55
CA LYS A 14 -8.05 -7.69 -13.55
C LYS A 14 -9.15 -7.58 -12.51
N TYR A 15 -9.52 -6.36 -12.16
CA TYR A 15 -10.56 -6.05 -11.18
C TYR A 15 -11.75 -5.38 -11.87
N GLU A 16 -12.86 -5.32 -11.15
CA GLU A 16 -14.06 -4.64 -11.60
C GLU A 16 -13.87 -3.11 -11.64
N PRO A 17 -14.64 -2.41 -12.48
CA PRO A 17 -14.54 -0.96 -12.60
C PRO A 17 -15.13 -0.25 -11.37
N ILE A 18 -14.88 1.04 -11.26
CA ILE A 18 -15.15 1.86 -10.07
C ILE A 18 -16.63 1.87 -9.68
N GLU A 19 -17.54 1.69 -10.64
CA GLU A 19 -18.98 1.63 -10.43
C GLU A 19 -19.38 0.46 -9.53
N SER A 20 -18.74 -0.71 -9.68
CA SER A 20 -18.97 -1.85 -8.77
C SER A 20 -18.56 -1.52 -7.34
N LEU A 21 -17.39 -0.87 -7.17
CA LEU A 21 -16.92 -0.46 -5.85
C LEU A 21 -17.86 0.57 -5.22
N ILE A 22 -18.31 1.57 -5.98
CA ILE A 22 -19.25 2.59 -5.51
C ILE A 22 -20.56 1.94 -5.05
N PHE A 23 -21.10 1.00 -5.82
CA PHE A 23 -22.29 0.24 -5.43
C PHE A 23 -22.10 -0.45 -4.07
N HIS A 24 -20.99 -1.18 -3.88
CA HIS A 24 -20.70 -1.84 -2.61
C HIS A 24 -20.51 -0.85 -1.45
N MET A 25 -19.83 0.27 -1.70
CA MET A 25 -19.67 1.33 -0.71
C MET A 25 -21.02 1.89 -0.26
N GLU A 26 -21.96 2.09 -1.19
CA GLU A 26 -23.31 2.59 -0.89
C GLU A 26 -24.10 1.58 -0.05
N GLN A 27 -24.07 0.29 -0.42
CA GLN A 27 -24.74 -0.76 0.34
C GLN A 27 -24.16 -0.94 1.76
N ALA A 28 -22.86 -0.76 1.92
CA ALA A 28 -22.16 -0.91 3.19
C ALA A 28 -22.03 0.40 4.00
N HIS A 29 -22.60 1.51 3.51
CA HIS A 29 -22.46 2.84 4.09
C HIS A 29 -21.00 3.31 4.29
N VAL A 30 -20.10 2.88 3.40
CA VAL A 30 -18.70 3.34 3.34
C VAL A 30 -18.64 4.66 2.58
N SER A 31 -18.10 5.69 3.21
CA SER A 31 -18.07 7.05 2.65
C SER A 31 -16.91 7.28 1.69
N LYS A 32 -15.73 6.71 2.00
CA LYS A 32 -14.49 6.88 1.23
C LYS A 32 -13.74 5.58 1.07
N ALA A 33 -12.91 5.48 0.03
CA ALA A 33 -12.06 4.32 -0.17
C ALA A 33 -10.64 4.69 -0.63
N VAL A 34 -9.67 3.81 -0.36
CA VAL A 34 -8.30 3.92 -0.88
C VAL A 34 -8.09 2.89 -1.97
N LEU A 35 -7.85 3.36 -3.19
CA LEU A 35 -7.59 2.54 -4.36
C LEU A 35 -6.11 2.11 -4.39
N ILE A 36 -5.84 0.84 -4.15
CA ILE A 36 -4.50 0.28 -4.15
C ILE A 36 -4.22 -0.30 -5.54
N GLN A 37 -3.19 0.20 -6.23
CA GLN A 37 -2.83 -0.33 -7.54
C GLN A 37 -2.40 -1.81 -7.41
N HIS A 38 -2.82 -2.62 -8.38
CA HIS A 38 -2.58 -4.05 -8.31
C HIS A 38 -1.22 -4.43 -8.89
N ALA A 39 -0.65 -5.50 -8.35
CA ALA A 39 0.62 -6.03 -8.82
C ALA A 39 0.58 -6.32 -10.33
N GLY A 40 1.66 -5.95 -11.02
CA GLY A 40 1.81 -6.10 -12.47
C GLY A 40 1.24 -4.95 -13.31
N ASN A 41 0.69 -3.90 -12.70
CA ASN A 41 0.22 -2.72 -13.43
C ASN A 41 0.86 -1.43 -12.93
N THR A 42 1.62 -0.76 -13.80
CA THR A 42 2.30 0.52 -13.54
C THR A 42 1.56 1.70 -14.18
N ASN A 43 0.48 1.43 -14.92
CA ASN A 43 -0.39 2.46 -15.49
C ASN A 43 -1.46 2.88 -14.47
N ASN A 44 -1.23 4.03 -13.83
CA ASN A 44 -2.13 4.57 -12.80
C ASN A 44 -3.23 5.49 -13.36
N SER A 45 -3.35 5.63 -14.69
CA SER A 45 -4.28 6.58 -15.32
C SER A 45 -5.73 6.30 -14.95
N TYR A 46 -6.11 5.03 -14.79
CA TYR A 46 -7.48 4.68 -14.37
C TYR A 46 -7.79 5.19 -12.95
N HIS A 47 -6.84 5.05 -12.01
CA HIS A 47 -7.02 5.61 -10.67
C HIS A 47 -7.09 7.13 -10.71
N VAL A 48 -6.26 7.79 -11.53
CA VAL A 48 -6.33 9.25 -11.74
C VAL A 48 -7.70 9.66 -12.26
N GLN A 49 -8.27 8.94 -13.23
CA GLN A 49 -9.63 9.19 -13.71
C GLN A 49 -10.66 9.04 -12.59
N CYS A 50 -10.56 7.99 -11.77
CA CYS A 50 -11.47 7.79 -10.64
C CYS A 50 -11.41 8.93 -9.62
N LEU A 51 -10.20 9.44 -9.31
CA LEU A 51 -10.01 10.57 -8.41
C LEU A 51 -10.69 11.85 -8.95
N HIS A 52 -10.57 12.11 -10.25
CA HIS A 52 -11.17 13.28 -10.90
C HIS A 52 -12.70 13.17 -11.01
N SER A 53 -13.22 12.00 -11.40
CA SER A 53 -14.67 11.78 -11.57
C SER A 53 -15.44 11.76 -10.25
N HIS A 54 -14.77 11.46 -9.14
CA HIS A 54 -15.40 11.33 -7.82
C HIS A 54 -14.61 12.09 -6.75
N PRO A 55 -14.61 13.45 -6.82
CA PRO A 55 -13.86 14.27 -5.88
C PRO A 55 -14.27 13.98 -4.45
N ASN A 56 -13.29 13.95 -3.54
CA ASN A 56 -13.45 13.67 -2.10
C ASN A 56 -13.94 12.26 -1.73
N ARG A 57 -14.10 11.34 -2.69
CA ARG A 57 -14.50 9.94 -2.43
C ARG A 57 -13.31 9.00 -2.30
N PHE A 58 -12.23 9.25 -3.04
CA PHE A 58 -11.11 8.32 -3.14
C PHE A 58 -9.77 8.96 -2.81
N ALA A 59 -8.87 8.13 -2.28
CA ALA A 59 -7.42 8.31 -2.37
C ALA A 59 -6.84 7.13 -3.16
N SER A 60 -5.59 7.23 -3.60
CA SER A 60 -4.96 6.18 -4.40
C SER A 60 -3.51 5.93 -3.99
N ALA A 61 -3.04 4.69 -4.16
CA ALA A 61 -1.64 4.31 -4.08
C ALA A 61 -1.15 3.73 -5.42
N MET A 62 -0.13 4.36 -6.01
CA MET A 62 0.43 3.97 -7.31
C MET A 62 1.37 2.76 -7.26
N ILE A 63 1.64 2.16 -8.41
CA ILE A 63 2.86 1.37 -8.65
C ILE A 63 3.59 2.01 -9.85
N VAL A 64 4.92 2.00 -9.81
CA VAL A 64 5.78 2.44 -10.93
C VAL A 64 6.69 1.30 -11.36
N GLU A 65 7.30 1.43 -12.54
CA GLU A 65 8.30 0.48 -13.02
C GLU A 65 9.48 0.39 -12.06
N ALA A 66 10.08 -0.80 -11.95
CA ALA A 66 11.20 -1.02 -11.04
C ALA A 66 12.43 -0.13 -11.37
N SER A 67 12.56 0.30 -12.62
CA SER A 67 13.63 1.18 -13.10
C SER A 67 13.31 2.67 -12.97
N ASP A 68 12.16 3.05 -12.41
CA ASP A 68 11.82 4.46 -12.20
C ASP A 68 12.80 5.12 -11.22
N THR A 69 13.24 6.33 -11.54
CA THR A 69 14.17 7.11 -10.72
C THR A 69 13.46 7.99 -9.68
N GLY A 70 12.12 7.91 -9.61
CA GLY A 70 11.25 8.80 -8.84
C GLY A 70 10.50 9.81 -9.70
N GLU A 71 10.83 9.92 -11.00
CA GLU A 71 10.17 10.84 -11.92
C GLU A 71 8.69 10.47 -12.14
N LYS A 72 8.38 9.19 -12.38
CA LYS A 72 6.97 8.78 -12.51
C LYS A 72 6.23 8.87 -11.20
N ILE A 73 6.89 8.65 -10.06
CA ILE A 73 6.29 8.85 -8.74
C ILE A 73 5.84 10.31 -8.59
N GLY A 74 6.71 11.27 -8.90
CA GLY A 74 6.38 12.70 -8.89
C GLY A 74 5.23 13.05 -9.84
N PHE A 75 5.30 12.57 -11.08
CA PHE A 75 4.26 12.80 -12.09
C PHE A 75 2.87 12.31 -11.67
N TRP A 76 2.78 11.15 -11.02
CA TRP A 76 1.51 10.63 -10.52
C TRP A 76 1.04 11.36 -9.26
N ALA A 77 1.97 11.79 -8.40
CA ALA A 77 1.65 12.58 -7.22
C ALA A 77 1.04 13.95 -7.58
N GLU A 78 1.58 14.62 -8.60
CA GLU A 78 1.03 15.88 -9.15
C GLU A 78 -0.41 15.73 -9.67
N GLN A 79 -0.81 14.52 -10.05
CA GLN A 79 -2.18 14.20 -10.48
C GLN A 79 -3.10 13.76 -9.33
N GLY A 80 -2.65 13.91 -8.07
CA GLY A 80 -3.46 13.69 -6.88
C GLY A 80 -3.33 12.30 -6.25
N ILE A 81 -2.42 11.44 -6.74
CA ILE A 81 -2.14 10.16 -6.06
C ILE A 81 -1.27 10.42 -4.83
N VAL A 82 -1.77 10.07 -3.65
CA VAL A 82 -1.15 10.40 -2.34
C VAL A 82 -0.45 9.22 -1.67
N GLY A 83 -0.34 8.09 -2.35
CA GLY A 83 0.36 6.92 -1.85
C GLY A 83 1.11 6.16 -2.92
N ILE A 84 1.94 5.22 -2.49
CA ILE A 84 2.66 4.28 -3.36
C ILE A 84 2.60 2.90 -2.74
N ARG A 85 2.53 1.86 -3.57
CA ARG A 85 2.57 0.48 -3.13
C ARG A 85 3.94 -0.13 -3.41
N LEU A 86 4.66 -0.49 -2.36
CA LEU A 86 6.01 -1.07 -2.43
C LEU A 86 6.07 -2.32 -1.56
N HIS A 87 6.59 -3.42 -2.08
CA HIS A 87 6.84 -4.62 -1.26
C HIS A 87 7.86 -4.29 -0.15
N ALA A 88 7.78 -4.95 1.02
CA ALA A 88 8.64 -4.61 2.17
C ALA A 88 10.15 -4.69 1.86
N ASP A 89 10.53 -5.62 1.00
CA ASP A 89 11.88 -5.85 0.49
C ASP A 89 12.13 -5.16 -0.87
N SER A 90 11.26 -4.24 -1.29
CA SER A 90 11.38 -3.59 -2.59
C SER A 90 12.69 -2.81 -2.70
N ARG A 91 13.37 -3.05 -3.83
CA ARG A 91 14.60 -2.39 -4.24
C ARG A 91 14.44 -1.93 -5.69
N SER A 92 14.64 -0.63 -5.94
CA SER A 92 14.62 -0.10 -7.31
C SER A 92 15.79 -0.68 -8.11
N LYS A 93 15.58 -0.86 -9.42
CA LYS A 93 16.62 -1.25 -10.40
C LYS A 93 17.42 -0.04 -10.90
N THR A 94 17.56 0.98 -10.06
CA THR A 94 18.37 2.17 -10.31
C THR A 94 19.67 2.05 -9.50
N ILE A 95 20.55 3.06 -9.58
CA ILE A 95 21.79 3.08 -8.81
C ILE A 95 21.56 3.24 -7.31
N ASP A 96 20.48 3.92 -6.90
CA ASP A 96 20.03 3.99 -5.50
C ASP A 96 18.96 2.91 -5.29
N PRO A 97 19.23 1.81 -4.58
CA PRO A 97 18.23 0.77 -4.31
C PRO A 97 17.01 1.26 -3.51
N LEU A 98 17.11 2.42 -2.84
CA LEU A 98 16.03 3.03 -2.06
C LEU A 98 15.35 4.19 -2.79
N ALA A 99 15.57 4.37 -4.10
CA ALA A 99 15.06 5.53 -4.85
C ALA A 99 13.55 5.72 -4.70
N HIS A 100 12.76 4.64 -4.78
CA HIS A 100 11.30 4.73 -4.62
C HIS A 100 10.87 5.11 -3.20
N TRP A 101 11.52 4.56 -2.18
CA TRP A 101 11.28 4.90 -0.77
C TRP A 101 11.62 6.37 -0.49
N ARG A 102 12.74 6.83 -1.04
CA ARG A 102 13.20 8.22 -0.92
C ARG A 102 12.27 9.19 -1.64
N ALA A 103 11.76 8.82 -2.81
CA ALA A 103 10.77 9.61 -3.52
C ALA A 103 9.47 9.71 -2.72
N ALA A 104 9.01 8.61 -2.13
CA ALA A 104 7.82 8.58 -1.26
C ALA A 104 7.98 9.52 -0.05
N ASP A 105 9.12 9.42 0.65
CA ASP A 105 9.48 10.28 1.78
C ASP A 105 9.52 11.77 1.39
N LYS A 106 10.25 12.11 0.33
CA LYS A 106 10.36 13.50 -0.18
C LYS A 106 9.01 14.11 -0.56
N LEU A 107 8.10 13.29 -1.11
CA LEU A 107 6.78 13.73 -1.57
C LEU A 107 5.70 13.56 -0.51
N ASN A 108 6.05 13.14 0.71
CA ASN A 108 5.12 12.87 1.80
C ASN A 108 3.98 11.90 1.40
N LEU A 109 4.32 10.87 0.63
CA LEU A 109 3.39 9.81 0.25
C LEU A 109 3.26 8.78 1.38
N VAL A 110 2.07 8.18 1.49
CA VAL A 110 1.87 7.00 2.33
C VAL A 110 2.28 5.74 1.56
N VAL A 111 3.11 4.88 2.16
CA VAL A 111 3.50 3.61 1.52
C VAL A 111 2.57 2.48 1.98
N SER A 112 1.86 1.84 1.05
CA SER A 112 1.12 0.59 1.30
C SER A 112 2.05 -0.59 0.99
N VAL A 113 2.25 -1.49 1.97
CA VAL A 113 3.30 -2.51 1.91
C VAL A 113 2.71 -3.92 1.88
N PRO A 114 2.58 -4.54 0.69
CA PRO A 114 2.45 -5.99 0.60
C PRO A 114 3.72 -6.65 1.15
N CYS A 115 3.56 -7.74 1.88
CA CYS A 115 4.66 -8.35 2.62
C CYS A 115 4.36 -9.79 3.08
N SER A 116 5.38 -10.39 3.67
CA SER A 116 5.28 -11.56 4.52
C SER A 116 6.07 -11.30 5.81
N ILE A 117 5.88 -12.12 6.84
CA ILE A 117 6.65 -11.98 8.09
C ILE A 117 8.17 -12.04 7.83
N PRO A 118 8.71 -12.97 7.01
CA PRO A 118 10.13 -12.95 6.67
C PRO A 118 10.62 -11.65 6.05
N THR A 119 9.86 -11.03 5.14
CA THR A 119 10.29 -9.77 4.51
C THR A 119 10.21 -8.58 5.46
N LEU A 120 9.24 -8.57 6.39
CA LEU A 120 9.16 -7.55 7.45
C LEU A 120 10.27 -7.66 8.49
N LEU A 121 10.75 -8.88 8.77
CA LEU A 121 11.85 -9.13 9.71
C LEU A 121 13.23 -9.12 9.04
N GLY A 122 13.27 -8.94 7.71
CA GLY A 122 14.49 -8.91 6.92
C GLY A 122 15.30 -7.62 7.05
N ASP A 123 16.57 -7.69 6.63
CA ASP A 123 17.49 -6.56 6.68
C ASP A 123 17.04 -5.42 5.76
N GLU A 124 16.37 -5.75 4.65
CA GLU A 124 15.89 -4.78 3.69
C GLU A 124 14.87 -3.82 4.30
N PHE A 125 13.89 -4.35 5.02
CA PHE A 125 12.87 -3.53 5.66
C PHE A 125 13.43 -2.82 6.90
N SER A 126 14.31 -3.49 7.66
CA SER A 126 15.07 -2.88 8.76
C SER A 126 15.85 -1.64 8.31
N GLN A 127 16.46 -1.68 7.12
CA GLN A 127 17.14 -0.55 6.51
C GLN A 127 16.15 0.59 6.18
N VAL A 128 14.99 0.28 5.61
CA VAL A 128 13.94 1.28 5.30
C VAL A 128 13.51 2.00 6.58
N LEU A 129 13.18 1.27 7.64
CA LEU A 129 12.73 1.85 8.92
C LEU A 129 13.78 2.74 9.59
N LYS A 130 15.07 2.39 9.47
CA LYS A 130 16.17 3.21 9.97
C LYS A 130 16.41 4.46 9.12
N THR A 131 16.19 4.37 7.82
CA THR A 131 16.50 5.44 6.86
C THR A 131 15.38 6.47 6.78
N PHE A 132 14.12 6.04 6.92
CA PHE A 132 12.93 6.87 6.77
C PHE A 132 12.03 6.78 8.02
N PRO A 133 12.48 7.30 9.17
CA PRO A 133 11.76 7.16 10.44
C PRO A 133 10.42 7.90 10.48
N ASP A 134 10.24 8.90 9.60
CA ASP A 134 9.02 9.72 9.54
C ASP A 134 8.05 9.30 8.42
N LEU A 135 8.50 8.43 7.50
CA LEU A 135 7.68 7.95 6.39
C LEU A 135 6.56 7.06 6.89
N THR A 136 5.30 7.45 6.63
CA THR A 136 4.14 6.65 7.01
C THR A 136 4.07 5.39 6.17
N ILE A 137 4.21 4.23 6.81
CA ILE A 137 4.21 2.92 6.16
C ILE A 137 3.05 2.10 6.72
N VAL A 138 2.23 1.55 5.83
CA VAL A 138 1.05 0.78 6.17
C VAL A 138 1.20 -0.65 5.67
N ILE A 139 1.40 -1.57 6.61
CA ILE A 139 1.52 -3.00 6.40
C ILE A 139 0.15 -3.57 5.97
N GLU A 140 0.13 -4.27 4.84
CA GLU A 140 -1.09 -4.89 4.31
C GLU A 140 -1.35 -6.27 4.96
N HIS A 141 -2.61 -6.72 4.91
CA HIS A 141 -3.03 -8.11 5.21
C HIS A 141 -2.42 -8.71 6.49
N LEU A 142 -2.47 -7.96 7.60
CA LEU A 142 -1.96 -8.42 8.91
C LEU A 142 -0.49 -8.89 8.87
N GLY A 143 0.33 -8.31 7.99
CA GLY A 143 1.75 -8.66 7.86
C GLY A 143 1.99 -10.05 7.26
N GLY A 144 1.00 -10.62 6.57
CA GLY A 144 1.06 -11.95 5.97
C GLY A 144 0.86 -13.09 6.97
N ALA A 145 0.26 -12.82 8.14
CA ALA A 145 -0.23 -13.88 9.02
C ALA A 145 -1.26 -14.76 8.28
N ASN A 146 -1.30 -16.06 8.56
CA ASN A 146 -2.16 -17.00 7.84
C ASN A 146 -2.46 -18.28 8.67
N HIS A 147 -3.28 -19.19 8.11
CA HIS A 147 -3.77 -20.39 8.80
C HIS A 147 -2.69 -21.44 9.14
N ILE A 148 -1.52 -21.38 8.49
CA ILE A 148 -0.45 -22.35 8.76
C ILE A 148 0.30 -22.04 10.07
N MET A 149 0.20 -20.80 10.58
CA MET A 149 0.81 -20.40 11.84
C MET A 149 0.17 -21.13 13.03
N LYS A 150 0.99 -21.54 14.01
CA LYS A 150 0.53 -22.30 15.19
C LYS A 150 0.87 -21.57 16.49
N PRO A 151 0.05 -21.75 17.57
CA PRO A 151 0.42 -21.31 18.91
C PRO A 151 1.84 -21.82 19.28
N PRO A 152 2.69 -20.99 19.92
CA PRO A 152 2.39 -19.68 20.52
C PRO A 152 2.55 -18.49 19.56
N TYR A 153 2.54 -18.72 18.23
CA TYR A 153 2.64 -17.71 17.16
C TYR A 153 3.92 -16.87 17.23
N GLN A 154 5.06 -17.53 17.39
CA GLN A 154 6.32 -16.85 17.67
C GLN A 154 6.72 -15.86 16.57
N ASP A 155 6.59 -16.23 15.29
CA ASP A 155 6.93 -15.36 14.17
C ASP A 155 6.02 -14.12 14.11
N PHE A 156 4.73 -14.30 14.40
CA PHE A 156 3.78 -13.19 14.45
C PHE A 156 4.11 -12.25 15.61
N LYS A 157 4.44 -12.78 16.79
CA LYS A 157 4.90 -11.97 17.93
C LYS A 157 6.16 -11.18 17.60
N SER A 158 7.11 -11.77 16.87
CA SER A 158 8.31 -11.07 16.40
C SER A 158 7.96 -9.92 15.45
N MET A 159 7.01 -10.13 14.53
CA MET A 159 6.50 -9.06 13.66
C MET A 159 5.80 -7.95 14.46
N LEU A 160 4.96 -8.30 15.43
CA LEU A 160 4.29 -7.32 16.29
C LEU A 160 5.27 -6.46 17.10
N ALA A 161 6.50 -6.92 17.37
CA ALA A 161 7.54 -6.12 18.01
C ALA A 161 8.02 -4.93 17.13
N LEU A 162 7.64 -4.88 15.85
CA LEU A 162 7.81 -3.70 14.98
C LEU A 162 6.88 -2.54 15.38
N SER A 163 5.87 -2.76 16.23
CA SER A 163 5.03 -1.69 16.79
C SER A 163 5.81 -0.61 17.57
N ARG A 164 7.08 -0.87 17.89
CA ARG A 164 8.01 0.15 18.42
C ARG A 164 8.29 1.31 17.46
N TYR A 165 8.05 1.13 16.16
CA TYR A 165 8.21 2.17 15.15
C TYR A 165 6.88 2.95 15.00
N PRO A 166 6.83 4.23 15.39
CA PRO A 166 5.57 4.99 15.46
C PRO A 166 4.99 5.33 14.08
N ASN A 167 5.81 5.23 13.03
CA ASN A 167 5.42 5.46 11.64
C ASN A 167 4.81 4.23 10.94
N LEU A 168 4.68 3.10 11.67
CA LEU A 168 4.05 1.88 11.16
C LEU A 168 2.58 1.78 11.56
N LEU A 169 1.76 1.48 10.56
CA LEU A 169 0.36 1.10 10.70
C LEU A 169 0.17 -0.31 10.10
N ILE A 170 -0.87 -1.01 10.54
CA ILE A 170 -1.24 -2.31 9.97
C ILE A 170 -2.73 -2.30 9.62
N LYS A 171 -3.07 -2.79 8.43
CA LYS A 171 -4.47 -2.97 8.02
C LYS A 171 -4.89 -4.41 8.29
N LEU A 172 -6.17 -4.58 8.59
CA LEU A 172 -6.85 -5.86 8.79
C LEU A 172 -7.86 -6.21 7.65
N PRO A 173 -7.53 -6.06 6.35
CA PRO A 173 -8.42 -6.45 5.27
C PRO A 173 -8.22 -7.93 4.93
N GLY A 174 -9.05 -8.45 4.03
CA GLY A 174 -8.79 -9.74 3.40
C GLY A 174 -8.96 -10.94 4.32
N PHE A 175 -9.95 -10.94 5.24
CA PHE A 175 -10.13 -12.07 6.15
C PHE A 175 -10.27 -13.44 5.46
N GLY A 176 -10.73 -13.46 4.20
CA GLY A 176 -10.77 -14.65 3.36
C GLY A 176 -9.40 -15.24 2.99
N GLU A 177 -8.31 -14.49 3.14
CA GLU A 177 -6.93 -14.95 2.93
C GLU A 177 -6.37 -15.71 4.13
N PHE A 178 -7.02 -15.61 5.30
CA PHE A 178 -6.66 -16.36 6.50
C PHE A 178 -7.37 -17.72 6.59
N CYS A 179 -8.27 -18.03 5.65
CA CYS A 179 -9.04 -19.27 5.60
C CYS A 179 -8.22 -20.45 5.07
#